data_AF-A0A7W5AZZ8-F1
#
_entry.id   AF-A0A7W5AZZ8-F1
#
_cell.length_a   1.000
_cell.length_b   1.000
_cell.length_c   1.000
_cell.angle_alpha   90.00
_cell.angle_beta   90.00
_cell.angle_gamma   90.00
#
_symmetry.space_group_name_H-M   'P 1'
#
loop_
_entity.id
_entity.type
_entity.pdbx_description
1 polymer ?
#
loop_
_entity_poly.entity_id
_entity_poly.type
_entity_poly.pdbx_seq_one_letter_code
_entity_poly.pdbx_strand_id
1 'polypeptide(L)'
;MELVDIEYVWGIFVADQTKRFPDFFPIGIYTSRELALEELGRLPRDENYQLLRMPLNKSFPYYHKKTGKLVGMNAIHHEHFHYKDEQDREES
;
A
#
# COMPACT_ATOMS: atom_id res chain seq x y z
N MET A 1 28.31 -7.21 12.23
CA MET A 1 27.06 -6.69 11.65
C MET A 1 26.06 -7.82 11.74
N GLU A 2 25.20 -7.82 12.74
CA GLU A 2 24.11 -8.79 12.81
C GLU A 2 23.14 -8.46 11.68
N LEU A 3 22.91 -9.43 10.79
CA LEU A 3 21.82 -9.37 9.84
C LEU A 3 20.55 -9.60 10.66
N VAL A 4 19.78 -8.55 10.88
CA VAL A 4 18.43 -8.69 11.39
C VAL A 4 17.62 -9.36 10.28
N ASP A 5 17.07 -10.54 10.57
CA ASP A 5 16.14 -11.19 9.65
C ASP A 5 14.87 -10.33 9.56
N ILE A 6 14.81 -9.49 8.54
CA ILE A 6 13.62 -8.71 8.22
C ILE A 6 12.61 -9.69 7.63
N GLU A 7 11.58 -10.04 8.38
CA GLU A 7 10.52 -10.95 7.92
C GLU A 7 9.51 -10.27 6.97
N TYR A 8 9.42 -8.94 7.03
CA TYR A 8 8.47 -8.14 6.27
C TYR A 8 8.98 -6.74 6.01
N VAL A 9 8.50 -6.12 4.94
CA VAL A 9 8.72 -4.72 4.60
C VAL A 9 7.39 -3.98 4.55
N TRP A 10 7.46 -2.66 4.64
CA TRP A 10 6.31 -1.77 4.54
C TRP A 10 6.32 -1.08 3.18
N GLY A 11 5.32 -1.35 2.35
CA GLY A 11 5.18 -0.74 1.03
C GLY A 11 4.11 0.34 1.02
N ILE A 12 4.42 1.52 0.49
CA ILE A 12 3.45 2.58 0.21
C ILE A 12 3.02 2.45 -1.24
N PHE A 13 1.73 2.55 -1.50
CA PHE A 13 1.14 2.51 -2.83
C PHE A 13 0.15 3.65 -3.02
N VAL A 14 0.13 4.26 -4.20
CA VAL A 14 -0.98 5.14 -4.63
C VAL A 14 -2.18 4.25 -4.92
N ALA A 15 -3.34 4.63 -4.40
CA ALA A 15 -4.63 4.01 -4.71
C ALA A 15 -5.45 4.96 -5.60
N ASP A 16 -5.35 4.78 -6.91
CA ASP A 16 -6.12 5.57 -7.89
C ASP A 16 -7.56 5.05 -7.94
N GLN A 17 -8.56 5.93 -7.83
CA GLN A 17 -9.98 5.54 -7.87
C GLN A 17 -10.51 5.29 -9.30
N THR A 18 -9.68 5.35 -10.36
CA THR A 18 -10.12 5.20 -11.77
C THR A 18 -10.63 3.79 -12.17
N LYS A 19 -10.82 2.87 -11.21
CA LYS A 19 -11.52 1.57 -11.33
C LYS A 19 -10.94 0.55 -12.33
N ARG A 20 -9.80 0.82 -12.97
CA ARG A 20 -9.14 -0.13 -13.87
C ARG A 20 -7.84 -0.62 -13.24
N PHE A 21 -7.83 -1.88 -12.86
CA PHE A 21 -6.61 -2.56 -12.41
C PHE A 21 -5.51 -2.50 -13.52
N PRO A 22 -4.24 -2.21 -13.17
CA PRO A 22 -3.77 -1.87 -11.83
C PRO A 22 -4.06 -0.41 -11.48
N ASP A 23 -4.88 -0.23 -10.45
CA ASP A 23 -5.19 1.04 -9.76
C ASP A 23 -4.21 1.30 -8.60
N PHE A 24 -3.06 0.61 -8.63
CA PHE A 24 -2.13 0.47 -7.53
C PHE A 24 -0.70 0.59 -8.02
N PHE A 25 0.01 1.64 -7.57
CA PHE A 25 1.38 1.91 -8.00
C PHE A 25 2.32 2.04 -6.79
N PRO A 26 3.44 1.29 -6.74
CA PRO A 26 4.37 1.34 -5.61
C PRO A 26 5.14 2.67 -5.58
N ILE A 27 5.19 3.29 -4.41
CA ILE A 27 5.90 4.56 -4.18
C ILE A 27 7.22 4.31 -3.46
N GLY A 28 7.23 3.42 -2.46
CA GLY A 28 8.40 3.16 -1.65
C GLY A 28 8.28 1.92 -0.79
N ILE A 29 9.42 1.35 -0.43
CA ILE A 29 9.55 0.14 0.40
C ILE A 29 10.47 0.45 1.58
N TYR A 30 10.00 0.17 2.78
CA TYR A 30 10.64 0.56 4.03
C TYR A 30 10.82 -0.65 4.95
N THR A 31 11.87 -0.60 5.76
CA THR A 31 12.19 -1.67 6.73
C THR A 31 11.34 -1.57 8.00
N SER A 32 10.74 -0.41 8.28
CA SER A 32 9.83 -0.20 9.42
C SER A 32 8.59 0.61 9.02
N ARG A 33 7.54 0.51 9.85
CA ARG A 33 6.29 1.24 9.64
C ARG A 33 6.51 2.74 9.80
N GLU A 34 7.35 3.13 10.75
CA GLU A 34 7.64 4.51 11.12
C GLU A 34 8.31 5.24 9.96
N LEU A 35 9.29 4.62 9.31
CA LEU A 35 9.93 5.17 8.12
C LEU A 35 8.92 5.35 6.97
N ALA A 36 8.02 4.39 6.79
CA ALA A 36 6.97 4.51 5.78
C ALA A 36 5.98 5.63 6.09
N LEU A 37 5.60 5.80 7.37
CA LEU A 37 4.71 6.89 7.79
C LEU A 37 5.36 8.27 7.67
N GLU A 38 6.65 8.36 7.95
CA GLU A 38 7.41 9.60 7.77
C GLU A 38 7.39 10.03 6.31
N GLU A 39 7.61 9.10 5.37
CA GLU A 39 7.47 9.41 3.95
C GLU A 39 6.04 9.74 3.57
N LEU A 40 5.06 8.96 4.04
CA LEU A 40 3.65 9.18 3.73
C LEU A 40 3.19 10.58 4.14
N GLY A 41 3.71 11.10 5.26
CA GLY A 41 3.46 12.48 5.71
C GLY A 41 4.04 13.57 4.80
N ARG A 42 4.98 13.24 3.91
CA ARG A 42 5.58 14.15 2.91
C ARG A 42 4.91 14.07 1.54
N LEU A 43 4.10 13.05 1.30
CA LEU A 43 3.46 12.86 0.00
C LEU A 43 2.38 13.91 -0.25
N PRO A 44 2.13 14.27 -1.53
CA PRO A 44 0.99 15.09 -1.92
C PRO A 44 -0.33 14.53 -1.40
N ARG A 45 -1.26 15.41 -0.97
CA ARG A 45 -2.56 15.02 -0.40
C ARG A 45 -3.70 14.94 -1.42
N ASP A 46 -3.38 15.11 -2.69
CA ASP A 46 -4.30 15.05 -3.84
C ASP A 46 -4.64 13.62 -4.29
N GLU A 47 -3.99 12.63 -3.68
CA GLU A 47 -4.21 11.21 -3.92
C GLU A 47 -4.43 10.42 -2.64
N ASN A 48 -5.03 9.25 -2.78
CA ASN A 48 -5.18 8.28 -1.70
C ASN A 48 -4.02 7.30 -1.69
N TYR A 49 -3.64 6.84 -0.50
CA TYR A 49 -2.52 5.92 -0.32
C TYR A 49 -2.91 4.69 0.48
N GLN A 50 -2.21 3.60 0.22
CA GLN A 50 -2.26 2.39 1.05
C GLN A 50 -0.87 2.03 1.53
N LEU A 51 -0.80 1.65 2.81
CA LEU A 51 0.41 1.13 3.43
C LEU A 51 0.21 -0.36 3.71
N LEU A 52 1.07 -1.19 3.14
CA LEU A 52 0.97 -2.64 3.21
C LEU A 52 2.18 -3.25 3.93
N ARG A 53 1.93 -4.16 4.87
CA ARG A 53 2.99 -5.00 5.47
C ARG A 53 3.21 -6.25 4.63
N MET A 54 4.23 -6.25 3.78
CA MET A 54 4.50 -7.30 2.81
C MET A 54 5.54 -8.30 3.34
N PRO A 55 5.25 -9.62 3.32
CA PRO A 55 6.21 -10.62 3.77
C PRO A 55 7.38 -10.74 2.79
N LEU A 56 8.60 -10.86 3.30
CA LEU A 56 9.77 -11.15 2.48
C LEU A 56 9.90 -12.65 2.23
N ASN A 57 10.38 -13.01 1.04
CA ASN A 57 10.64 -14.39 0.60
C ASN A 57 9.42 -15.33 0.69
N LYS A 58 8.20 -14.79 0.72
CA LYS A 58 6.96 -15.55 0.69
C LYS A 58 6.11 -15.06 -0.48
N SER A 59 5.57 -15.98 -1.26
CA SER A 59 4.62 -15.62 -2.31
C SER A 59 3.38 -14.99 -1.68
N PHE A 60 3.04 -13.82 -2.18
CA PHE A 60 1.89 -13.02 -1.76
C PHE A 60 0.72 -13.22 -2.77
N PRO A 61 -0.46 -12.60 -2.59
CA PRO A 61 -1.65 -12.78 -3.42
C PRO A 61 -1.39 -12.86 -4.91
N TYR A 62 -2.16 -13.71 -5.57
CA TYR A 62 -2.12 -13.88 -7.01
C TYR A 62 -3.45 -13.48 -7.65
N TYR A 63 -3.38 -12.97 -8.88
CA TYR A 63 -4.55 -12.65 -9.67
C TYR A 63 -5.07 -13.90 -10.38
N HIS A 64 -6.26 -14.37 -10.01
CA HIS A 64 -6.89 -15.53 -10.63
C HIS A 64 -7.62 -15.12 -11.91
N LYS A 65 -6.93 -15.21 -13.05
CA LYS A 65 -7.39 -14.72 -14.38
C LYS A 65 -8.80 -15.18 -14.78
N LYS A 66 -9.21 -16.41 -14.44
CA LYS A 66 -10.54 -16.93 -14.84
C LYS A 66 -11.70 -16.32 -14.05
N THR A 67 -11.45 -15.92 -12.80
CA THR A 67 -12.49 -15.34 -11.92
C THR A 67 -12.33 -13.83 -11.79
N GLY A 68 -11.22 -13.27 -12.26
CA GLY A 68 -10.88 -11.87 -12.07
C GLY A 68 -10.61 -11.48 -10.63
N LYS A 69 -10.43 -12.44 -9.71
CA LYS A 69 -10.27 -12.19 -8.27
C LYS A 69 -8.80 -12.15 -7.87
N LEU A 70 -8.48 -11.22 -6.97
CA LEU A 70 -7.21 -11.21 -6.26
C LEU A 70 -7.33 -12.12 -5.02
N VAL A 71 -6.54 -13.19 -4.97
CA VAL A 71 -6.63 -14.22 -3.92
C VAL A 71 -5.48 -14.06 -2.95
N GLY A 72 -5.76 -13.89 -1.65
CA GLY A 72 -4.75 -13.86 -0.59
C GLY A 72 -4.46 -12.48 0.02
N MET A 73 -5.12 -11.40 -0.45
CA MET A 73 -4.96 -10.06 0.15
C MET A 73 -5.41 -10.01 1.61
N ASN A 74 -6.41 -10.80 1.99
CA ASN A 74 -6.93 -10.84 3.36
C ASN A 74 -5.87 -11.23 4.42
N ALA A 75 -4.75 -11.83 4.00
CA ALA A 75 -3.66 -12.23 4.89
C ALA A 75 -2.58 -11.14 5.06
N ILE A 76 -2.71 -10.02 4.35
CA ILE A 76 -1.80 -8.88 4.45
C ILE A 76 -2.44 -7.84 5.39
N HIS A 77 -1.62 -7.15 6.17
CA HIS A 77 -2.06 -5.98 6.94
C HIS A 77 -2.06 -4.74 6.05
N HIS A 78 -3.20 -4.05 5.99
CA HIS A 78 -3.44 -2.89 5.13
C HIS A 78 -3.89 -1.70 5.97
N GLU A 79 -3.31 -0.54 5.70
CA GLU A 79 -3.79 0.74 6.23
C GLU A 79 -4.12 1.67 5.07
N HIS A 80 -5.25 2.35 5.15
CA HIS A 80 -5.77 3.20 4.09
C HIS A 80 -5.71 4.67 4.54
N PHE A 81 -5.19 5.53 3.66
CA PHE A 81 -5.05 6.97 3.88
C PHE A 81 -5.84 7.71 2.79
N HIS A 82 -6.92 8.36 3.19
CA HIS A 82 -7.96 8.91 2.31
C HIS A 82 -7.84 10.43 2.12
N TYR A 83 -6.64 10.94 1.81
CA TYR A 83 -6.40 12.39 1.78
C TYR A 83 -7.23 13.13 0.73
N LYS A 84 -7.42 12.55 -0.45
CA LYS A 84 -8.23 13.14 -1.52
C LYS A 84 -9.70 13.26 -1.11
N ASP A 85 -10.22 12.20 -0.48
CA ASP A 85 -11.61 12.16 -0.03
C ASP A 85 -11.89 13.17 1.11
N GLU A 86 -10.86 13.52 1.90
CA GLU A 86 -10.93 14.57 2.91
C GLU A 86 -10.94 15.98 2.27
N GLN A 87 -10.06 16.25 1.30
CA GLN A 87 -10.03 17.54 0.59
C GLN A 87 -11.34 17.85 -0.14
N ASP A 88 -11.89 16.88 -0.89
CA ASP A 88 -13.14 17.07 -1.65
C ASP A 88 -14.35 17.43 -0.74
N ARG A 89 -14.31 17.02 0.54
CA ARG A 89 -15.36 17.33 1.53
C ARG A 89 -15.23 18.71 2.15
N GLU A 90 -14.01 19.24 2.25
CA GLU A 90 -13.76 20.59 2.80
C GLU A 90 -14.04 21.69 1.76
N GLU A 91 -14.02 21.36 0.47
CA GLU A 91 -14.27 22.29 -0.64
C GLU A 91 -15.73 22.30 -1.14
N SER A 92 -16.60 21.42 -0.62
CA SER A 92 -18.03 21.30 -0.94
C SER A 92 -18.93 22.12 -0.01
#